data_AF-A0A507D4F6-F1
#
_entry.id   AF-A0A507D4F6-F1
#
_cell.length_a   1.000
_cell.length_b   1.000
_cell.length_c   1.000
_cell.angle_alpha   90.00
_cell.angle_beta   90.00
_cell.angle_gamma   90.00
#
_symmetry.space_group_name_H-M   'P 1'
#
loop_
_entity.id
_entity.type
_entity.pdbx_description
1 polymer ?
#
loop_
_entity_poly.entity_id
_entity_poly.type
_entity_poly.pdbx_seq_one_letter_code
_entity_poly.pdbx_strand_id
1 'polypeptide(L)'
;MSLAFLVAVSSVSAQFLEGGPTQPGLPTGCVGSFPNLTQCTIANYYLGDTVDRCAPPAPYPVAGQQVYIKDSTNFCLNLPNPDSIFLFNNYYSWKKLPTIVQAEGFVQSYCMGSYLPPGSKPLPQYGIRSAHVVKNFTVPGQNYYQIHGYMDCDLLGINCTSTAPGRYDDAGQYDDGPFINCGKEPYSGVDASAAANPGMQHYVEMAGNGLFCMRVCEKGNLGPGLPCDLTQDTAGCEKFMKVQFLGEYATGFSYMDLANGVKTTASVFIPPKTSATLSGASAAATTGGGAAGPAGSAGDAAVSPTAVPTAKKSASLQIFNAFVVVLSVAPFFFM
;
A
#
# COMPACT_ATOMS: atom_id res chain seq x y z
N MET A 1 -2.02 19.56 45.14
CA MET A 1 -2.61 20.01 43.85
C MET A 1 -1.66 21.02 43.26
N SER A 2 -1.10 20.92 42.06
CA SER A 2 -1.10 19.86 41.05
C SER A 2 0.15 20.11 40.22
N LEU A 3 1.00 19.10 40.11
CA LEU A 3 2.15 19.06 39.21
C LEU A 3 1.72 18.18 38.04
N ALA A 4 1.21 18.75 36.96
CA ALA A 4 0.94 17.98 35.74
C ALA A 4 0.79 18.91 34.54
N PHE A 5 1.24 18.40 33.40
CA PHE A 5 1.10 18.93 32.04
C PHE A 5 2.05 20.05 31.65
N LEU A 6 3.25 19.66 31.19
CA LEU A 6 3.78 20.20 29.93
C LEU A 6 4.90 19.30 29.37
N VAL A 7 4.75 19.00 28.08
CA VAL A 7 5.71 18.41 27.14
C VAL A 7 5.87 16.88 27.16
N ALA A 8 5.01 16.20 26.39
CA ALA A 8 5.38 14.97 25.71
C ALA A 8 5.09 15.17 24.21
N VAL A 9 5.86 16.04 23.57
CA VAL A 9 6.06 15.96 22.12
C VAL A 9 7.07 14.82 21.94
N SER A 10 6.57 13.59 21.86
CA SER A 10 7.38 12.48 21.36
C SER A 10 7.52 12.70 19.85
N SER A 11 8.44 13.57 19.46
CA SER A 11 9.10 13.47 18.17
C SER A 11 9.67 12.05 18.11
N VAL A 12 9.13 11.24 17.21
CA VAL A 12 9.68 9.92 16.88
C VAL A 12 10.99 10.19 16.17
N SER A 13 12.02 10.55 16.93
CA SER A 13 13.39 10.46 16.48
C SER A 13 13.71 8.97 16.57
N ALA A 14 13.73 8.27 15.44
CA ALA A 14 14.35 6.96 15.35
C ALA A 14 15.86 7.15 15.63
N GLN A 15 16.21 7.28 16.91
CA GLN A 15 17.60 7.46 17.32
C GLN A 15 18.21 6.07 17.44
N PHE A 16 19.26 5.89 16.65
CA PHE A 16 20.22 4.80 16.72
C PHE A 16 20.53 4.43 18.18
N LEU A 17 20.45 3.14 18.50
CA LEU A 17 21.17 2.56 19.62
C LEU A 17 22.33 1.77 19.02
N GLU A 18 23.55 2.24 19.26
CA GLU A 18 24.77 1.50 18.94
C GLU A 18 24.71 0.12 19.62
N GLY A 19 24.81 -0.96 18.84
CA GLY A 19 24.68 -2.34 19.33
C GLY A 19 23.25 -2.91 19.37
N GLY A 20 22.23 -2.19 18.86
CA GLY A 20 20.87 -2.70 18.71
C GLY A 20 20.73 -3.84 17.67
N PRO A 21 19.66 -4.66 17.76
CA PRO A 21 19.41 -5.73 16.79
C PRO A 21 19.23 -5.14 15.40
N THR A 22 19.99 -5.64 14.43
CA THR A 22 19.99 -5.14 13.05
C THR A 22 18.99 -5.92 12.19
N GLN A 23 18.35 -5.27 11.22
CA GLN A 23 17.49 -5.99 10.26
C GLN A 23 18.33 -6.98 9.44
N PRO A 24 17.82 -8.20 9.18
CA PRO A 24 18.49 -9.15 8.29
C PRO A 24 18.89 -8.49 6.97
N GLY A 25 20.15 -8.66 6.60
CA GLY A 25 20.72 -8.08 5.39
C GLY A 25 21.39 -6.72 5.58
N LEU A 26 21.17 -5.97 6.66
CA LEU A 26 21.89 -4.70 6.88
C LEU A 26 23.17 -4.90 7.74
N PRO A 27 24.20 -4.05 7.61
CA PRO A 27 25.37 -4.05 8.50
C PRO A 27 24.99 -3.79 9.97
N THR A 28 25.75 -4.36 10.91
CA THR A 28 25.47 -4.23 12.35
C THR A 28 25.31 -2.76 12.78
N GLY A 29 24.20 -2.44 13.46
CA GLY A 29 23.86 -1.09 13.93
C GLY A 29 22.96 -0.29 12.99
N CYS A 30 22.62 -0.84 11.82
CA CYS A 30 21.83 -0.15 10.79
C CYS A 30 20.31 -0.37 10.93
N VAL A 31 19.70 0.25 11.94
CA VAL A 31 18.23 0.33 12.06
C VAL A 31 17.82 1.80 11.89
N GLY A 32 17.00 2.10 10.89
CA GLY A 32 16.52 3.47 10.66
C GLY A 32 17.58 4.43 10.10
N SER A 33 18.45 3.95 9.19
CA SER A 33 19.39 4.82 8.46
C SER A 33 18.67 5.80 7.54
N PHE A 34 18.27 6.94 8.10
CA PHE A 34 17.87 8.10 7.30
C PHE A 34 19.09 8.99 7.09
N PRO A 35 19.27 9.55 5.89
CA PRO A 35 20.25 10.59 5.70
C PRO A 35 20.01 11.77 6.65
N ASN A 36 21.08 12.43 7.10
CA ASN A 36 20.96 13.60 7.96
C ASN A 36 20.24 14.73 7.20
N LEU A 37 19.04 15.12 7.65
CA LEU A 37 18.22 16.16 7.01
C LEU A 37 18.96 17.49 6.78
N THR A 38 19.88 17.86 7.69
CA THR A 38 20.71 19.05 7.53
C THR A 38 21.69 18.88 6.36
N GLN A 39 22.34 17.71 6.25
CA GLN A 39 23.21 17.41 5.10
C GLN A 39 22.41 17.35 3.80
N CYS A 40 21.22 16.78 3.84
CA CYS A 40 20.31 16.74 2.70
C CYS A 40 19.92 18.10 2.18
N THR A 41 19.53 19.00 3.08
CA THR A 41 19.20 20.36 2.70
C THR A 41 20.42 21.10 2.11
N ILE A 42 21.61 20.90 2.70
CA ILE A 42 22.86 21.49 2.19
C ILE A 42 23.21 20.97 0.81
N ALA A 43 22.97 19.69 0.55
CA ALA A 43 23.33 19.02 -0.69
C ALA A 43 22.23 19.09 -1.77
N ASN A 44 21.22 19.95 -1.59
CA ASN A 44 20.05 20.03 -2.46
C ASN A 44 19.38 18.66 -2.71
N TYR A 45 19.25 17.89 -1.63
CA TYR A 45 18.76 16.52 -1.60
C TYR A 45 19.57 15.52 -2.42
N TYR A 46 20.78 15.87 -2.87
CA TYR A 46 21.70 15.01 -3.62
C TYR A 46 22.99 14.73 -2.84
N LEU A 47 23.11 13.55 -2.24
CA LEU A 47 24.27 13.09 -1.47
C LEU A 47 25.39 12.48 -2.32
N GLY A 48 25.21 12.39 -3.65
CA GLY A 48 26.19 11.78 -4.55
C GLY A 48 26.54 10.33 -4.15
N ASP A 49 27.76 9.89 -4.46
CA ASP A 49 28.23 8.51 -4.23
C ASP A 49 28.48 8.16 -2.76
N THR A 50 27.82 8.82 -1.81
CA THR A 50 27.85 8.39 -0.41
C THR A 50 27.07 7.09 -0.31
N VAL A 51 27.76 5.98 -0.59
CA VAL A 51 27.25 4.61 -0.46
C VAL A 51 26.57 4.53 0.88
N ASP A 52 25.25 4.29 0.91
CA ASP A 52 24.54 4.07 2.17
C ASP A 52 25.37 3.04 2.95
N ARG A 53 25.94 3.47 4.07
CA ARG A 53 26.79 2.61 4.91
C ARG A 53 25.99 1.44 5.46
N CYS A 54 24.68 1.57 5.43
CA CYS A 54 23.70 0.61 5.84
C CYS A 54 23.08 -0.16 4.68
N ALA A 55 23.60 -0.03 3.46
CA ALA A 55 23.09 -0.80 2.33
C ALA A 55 23.25 -2.31 2.56
N PRO A 56 22.24 -3.11 2.20
CA PRO A 56 22.37 -4.55 2.21
C PRO A 56 23.40 -5.00 1.18
N PRO A 57 24.06 -6.15 1.38
CA PRO A 57 24.96 -6.70 0.39
C PRO A 57 24.29 -6.83 -0.99
N ALA A 58 24.96 -6.34 -2.02
CA ALA A 58 24.60 -6.56 -3.41
C ALA A 58 24.50 -8.07 -3.73
N PRO A 59 23.74 -8.48 -4.77
CA PRO A 59 23.17 -7.66 -5.85
C PRO A 59 21.89 -6.91 -5.49
N TYR A 60 21.66 -5.79 -6.17
CA TYR A 60 20.37 -5.10 -6.21
C TYR A 60 19.64 -5.41 -7.52
N PRO A 61 18.29 -5.49 -7.51
CA PRO A 61 17.42 -5.37 -6.34
C PRO A 61 17.56 -6.53 -5.35
N VAL A 62 17.40 -6.24 -4.06
CA VAL A 62 17.43 -7.23 -2.97
C VAL A 62 16.30 -8.23 -3.15
N ALA A 63 16.59 -9.52 -2.93
CA ALA A 63 15.58 -10.58 -2.92
C ALA A 63 14.39 -10.21 -2.02
N GLY A 64 13.20 -10.25 -2.59
CA GLY A 64 11.96 -9.86 -1.93
C GLY A 64 11.62 -8.38 -2.04
N GLN A 65 12.38 -7.58 -2.78
CA GLN A 65 12.04 -6.19 -3.09
C GLN A 65 11.87 -5.96 -4.60
N GLN A 66 11.79 -7.05 -5.38
CA GLN A 66 11.51 -7.00 -6.81
C GLN A 66 10.01 -6.91 -7.12
N VAL A 67 9.62 -5.88 -7.86
CA VAL A 67 8.28 -5.71 -8.39
C VAL A 67 8.18 -6.13 -9.86
N TYR A 68 6.96 -6.41 -10.31
CA TYR A 68 6.66 -6.62 -11.74
C TYR A 68 5.17 -6.39 -12.00
N ILE A 69 4.81 -6.18 -13.27
CA ILE A 69 3.41 -6.12 -13.75
C ILE A 69 3.29 -7.02 -14.98
N LYS A 70 2.51 -8.09 -14.89
CA LYS A 70 2.16 -8.93 -16.04
C LYS A 70 0.74 -8.67 -16.52
N ASP A 71 -0.21 -8.72 -15.61
CA ASP A 71 -1.62 -8.41 -15.84
C ASP A 71 -2.31 -7.99 -14.53
N SER A 72 -3.61 -7.67 -14.57
CA SER A 72 -4.36 -7.20 -13.40
C SER A 72 -4.54 -8.25 -12.29
N THR A 73 -4.21 -9.51 -12.56
CA THR A 73 -4.25 -10.61 -11.57
C THR A 73 -2.86 -11.20 -11.30
N ASN A 74 -1.81 -10.59 -11.85
CA ASN A 74 -0.45 -11.08 -11.78
C ASN A 74 0.56 -9.91 -11.77
N PHE A 75 0.89 -9.44 -10.57
CA PHE A 75 1.79 -8.30 -10.34
C PHE A 75 2.29 -8.31 -8.89
N CYS A 76 3.35 -7.55 -8.61
CA CYS A 76 3.82 -7.28 -7.25
C CYS A 76 3.83 -5.78 -6.96
N LEU A 77 3.61 -5.43 -5.69
CA LEU A 77 3.78 -4.09 -5.13
C LEU A 77 4.75 -4.17 -3.96
N ASN A 78 5.56 -3.13 -3.76
CA ASN A 78 6.32 -2.99 -2.54
C ASN A 78 5.43 -2.37 -1.45
N LEU A 79 5.25 -3.09 -0.35
CA LEU A 79 4.46 -2.61 0.79
C LEU A 79 5.31 -2.68 2.07
N PRO A 80 4.93 -1.93 3.12
CA PRO A 80 5.54 -2.04 4.45
C PRO A 80 5.76 -3.49 4.89
N ASN A 81 6.99 -3.82 5.30
CA ASN A 81 7.32 -5.17 5.74
C ASN A 81 7.06 -5.33 7.25
N PRO A 82 6.05 -6.11 7.69
CA PRO A 82 5.79 -6.34 9.10
C PRO A 82 6.91 -7.12 9.81
N ASP A 83 7.77 -7.82 9.07
CA ASP A 83 8.94 -8.52 9.61
C ASP A 83 10.18 -7.61 9.71
N SER A 84 10.08 -6.35 9.25
CA SER A 84 11.12 -5.36 9.51
C SER A 84 11.20 -5.07 11.00
N ILE A 85 12.37 -5.30 11.62
CA ILE A 85 12.62 -4.97 13.03
C ILE A 85 12.31 -3.49 13.29
N PHE A 86 12.64 -2.61 12.34
CA PHE A 86 12.34 -1.18 12.43
C PHE A 86 10.82 -0.93 12.52
N LEU A 87 10.04 -1.45 11.56
CA LEU A 87 8.60 -1.21 11.52
C LEU A 87 7.89 -1.92 12.67
N PHE A 88 8.35 -3.10 13.06
CA PHE A 88 7.81 -3.84 14.20
C PHE A 88 7.96 -3.04 15.49
N ASN A 89 9.18 -2.57 15.81
CA ASN A 89 9.44 -1.87 17.07
C ASN A 89 8.78 -0.49 17.14
N ASN A 90 8.65 0.21 16.01
CA ASN A 90 8.10 1.57 15.99
C ASN A 90 6.58 1.62 15.76
N TYR A 91 5.99 0.60 15.13
CA TYR A 91 4.58 0.61 14.75
C TYR A 91 3.84 -0.65 15.22
N TYR A 92 4.18 -1.82 14.67
CA TYR A 92 3.34 -3.01 14.82
C TYR A 92 3.27 -3.53 16.27
N SER A 93 4.37 -3.46 17.04
CA SER A 93 4.40 -3.86 18.46
C SER A 93 3.45 -3.03 19.35
N TRP A 94 3.12 -1.82 18.91
CA TRP A 94 2.18 -0.91 19.60
C TRP A 94 0.79 -0.93 18.98
N LYS A 95 0.49 -1.90 18.10
CA LYS A 95 -0.75 -1.99 17.31
C LYS A 95 -1.02 -0.73 16.47
N LYS A 96 0.05 -0.07 16.02
CA LYS A 96 -0.02 1.02 15.03
C LYS A 96 0.39 0.47 13.67
N LEU A 97 -0.17 1.05 12.61
CA LEU A 97 0.19 0.72 11.23
C LEU A 97 1.08 1.84 10.67
N PRO A 98 2.20 1.53 10.00
CA PRO A 98 3.02 2.53 9.34
C PRO A 98 2.32 3.08 8.10
N THR A 99 2.58 4.34 7.76
CA THR A 99 2.25 4.87 6.42
C THR A 99 3.26 4.39 5.38
N ILE A 100 2.95 4.59 4.10
CA ILE A 100 3.86 4.29 2.98
C ILE A 100 5.19 5.06 3.14
N VAL A 101 5.16 6.38 3.34
CA VAL A 101 6.36 7.19 3.65
C VAL A 101 7.14 6.64 4.84
N GLN A 102 6.47 6.27 5.92
CA GLN A 102 7.14 5.79 7.14
C GLN A 102 7.84 4.44 6.97
N ALA A 103 7.45 3.69 5.94
CA ALA A 103 8.01 2.39 5.60
C ALA A 103 9.03 2.43 4.46
N GLU A 104 9.35 3.60 3.93
CA GLU A 104 10.38 3.78 2.91
C GLU A 104 11.70 3.13 3.36
N GLY A 105 12.30 2.34 2.47
CA GLY A 105 13.50 1.55 2.77
C GLY A 105 13.29 0.32 3.67
N PHE A 106 12.05 0.03 4.07
CA PHE A 106 11.65 -1.10 4.91
C PHE A 106 10.49 -1.89 4.31
N VAL A 107 10.55 -2.10 2.99
CA VAL A 107 9.50 -2.73 2.20
C VAL A 107 9.76 -4.22 1.93
N GLN A 108 8.72 -4.86 1.43
CA GLN A 108 8.73 -6.22 0.91
C GLN A 108 7.75 -6.25 -0.27
N SER A 109 8.12 -6.96 -1.33
CA SER A 109 7.23 -7.18 -2.47
C SER A 109 6.16 -8.21 -2.10
N TYR A 110 4.91 -7.80 -2.26
CA TYR A 110 3.72 -8.62 -2.12
C TYR A 110 3.07 -8.80 -3.48
N CYS A 111 2.86 -10.05 -3.87
CA CYS A 111 2.50 -10.41 -5.22
C CYS A 111 1.12 -11.07 -5.29
N MET A 112 0.30 -10.57 -6.20
CA MET A 112 -0.92 -11.22 -6.65
C MET A 112 -0.55 -12.14 -7.82
N GLY A 113 -1.10 -13.36 -7.85
CA GLY A 113 -0.83 -14.36 -8.90
C GLY A 113 -0.07 -15.57 -8.39
N SER A 114 0.26 -16.50 -9.30
CA SER A 114 0.96 -17.75 -8.95
C SER A 114 2.49 -17.63 -8.94
N TYR A 115 3.03 -16.58 -9.58
CA TYR A 115 4.46 -16.35 -9.62
C TYR A 115 4.88 -15.48 -8.44
N LEU A 116 5.95 -15.88 -7.74
CA LEU A 116 6.56 -15.15 -6.64
C LEU A 116 8.06 -14.99 -6.94
N PRO A 117 8.55 -13.76 -7.19
CA PRO A 117 9.97 -13.49 -7.25
C PRO A 117 10.69 -14.01 -5.99
N PRO A 118 11.97 -14.41 -6.07
CA PRO A 118 12.70 -14.92 -4.92
C PRO A 118 12.64 -13.96 -3.72
N GLY A 119 12.14 -14.46 -2.59
CA GLY A 119 12.01 -13.69 -1.35
C GLY A 119 10.73 -12.86 -1.26
N SER A 120 9.92 -12.74 -2.31
CA SER A 120 8.63 -12.05 -2.24
C SER A 120 7.58 -12.85 -1.47
N LYS A 121 6.46 -12.21 -1.13
CA LYS A 121 5.35 -12.82 -0.38
C LYS A 121 4.07 -12.78 -1.20
N PRO A 122 3.14 -13.73 -0.98
CA PRO A 122 1.80 -13.60 -1.55
C PRO A 122 1.09 -12.39 -0.93
N LEU A 123 0.37 -11.65 -1.76
CA LEU A 123 -0.45 -10.54 -1.31
C LEU A 123 -1.62 -11.08 -0.45
N PRO A 124 -1.92 -10.47 0.72
CA PRO A 124 -3.05 -10.86 1.53
C PRO A 124 -4.34 -10.94 0.72
N GLN A 125 -5.12 -11.99 0.93
CA GLN A 125 -6.35 -12.20 0.17
C GLN A 125 -7.27 -10.98 0.31
N TYR A 126 -7.77 -10.48 -0.83
CA TYR A 126 -8.62 -9.28 -0.92
C TYR A 126 -7.95 -7.95 -0.55
N GLY A 127 -6.63 -7.94 -0.34
CA GLY A 127 -5.84 -6.72 -0.14
C GLY A 127 -5.88 -5.79 -1.35
N ILE A 128 -6.09 -6.34 -2.56
CA ILE A 128 -6.40 -5.57 -3.77
C ILE A 128 -7.89 -5.69 -4.08
N ARG A 129 -8.51 -4.55 -4.33
CA ARG A 129 -9.96 -4.37 -4.52
C ARG A 129 -10.30 -4.10 -5.99
N SER A 130 -9.40 -3.44 -6.71
CA SER A 130 -9.41 -3.34 -8.16
C SER A 130 -7.97 -3.19 -8.67
N ALA A 131 -7.74 -3.59 -9.92
CA ALA A 131 -6.45 -3.42 -10.57
C ALA A 131 -6.60 -3.30 -12.09
N HIS A 132 -5.98 -2.28 -12.67
CA HIS A 132 -6.11 -1.95 -14.07
C HIS A 132 -4.74 -1.72 -14.67
N VAL A 133 -4.37 -2.61 -15.59
CA VAL A 133 -3.06 -2.62 -16.23
C VAL A 133 -3.14 -2.01 -17.63
N VAL A 134 -2.18 -1.15 -17.94
CA VAL A 134 -1.95 -0.61 -19.27
C VAL A 134 -0.54 -0.99 -19.69
N LYS A 135 -0.41 -1.72 -20.80
CA LYS A 135 0.84 -1.91 -21.51
C LYS A 135 0.93 -0.85 -22.60
N ASN A 136 1.90 0.04 -22.51
CA ASN A 136 2.11 1.11 -23.48
C ASN A 136 3.47 0.97 -24.15
N PHE A 137 3.49 0.28 -25.30
CA PHE A 137 4.68 0.11 -26.13
C PHE A 137 4.54 0.89 -27.44
N THR A 138 3.88 2.05 -27.39
CA THR A 138 3.56 2.85 -28.58
C THR A 138 4.69 3.79 -28.99
N VAL A 139 5.57 4.14 -28.05
CA VAL A 139 6.72 5.03 -28.27
C VAL A 139 8.01 4.25 -28.04
N PRO A 140 8.82 3.99 -29.09
CA PRO A 140 10.11 3.32 -28.94
C PRO A 140 11.03 4.06 -27.97
N GLY A 141 11.63 3.33 -27.02
CA GLY A 141 12.48 3.93 -25.98
C GLY A 141 11.73 4.41 -24.74
N GLN A 142 10.40 4.34 -24.75
CA GLN A 142 9.52 4.68 -23.62
C GLN A 142 8.49 3.58 -23.32
N ASN A 143 8.85 2.32 -23.53
CA ASN A 143 7.98 1.18 -23.22
C ASN A 143 7.76 1.06 -21.70
N TYR A 144 6.51 0.91 -21.29
CA TYR A 144 6.18 0.62 -19.90
C TYR A 144 4.93 -0.24 -19.73
N TYR A 145 4.87 -0.91 -18.58
CA TYR A 145 3.63 -1.38 -17.98
C TYR A 145 3.24 -0.42 -16.87
N GLN A 146 1.95 -0.14 -16.74
CA GLN A 146 1.37 0.67 -15.68
C GLN A 146 0.25 -0.11 -15.03
N ILE A 147 0.14 -0.07 -13.72
CA ILE A 147 -0.98 -0.61 -12.95
C ILE A 147 -1.52 0.48 -12.04
N HIS A 148 -2.82 0.48 -11.79
CA HIS A 148 -3.43 1.29 -10.75
C HIS A 148 -4.72 0.63 -10.25
N GLY A 149 -5.16 1.02 -9.07
CA GLY A 149 -6.44 0.59 -8.54
C GLY A 149 -6.60 0.89 -7.07
N TYR A 150 -7.48 0.13 -6.43
CA TYR A 150 -7.84 0.27 -5.04
C TYR A 150 -7.28 -0.88 -4.20
N MET A 151 -6.83 -0.56 -2.99
CA MET A 151 -6.35 -1.52 -2.00
C MET A 151 -7.14 -1.42 -0.69
N ASP A 152 -7.15 -2.50 0.09
CA ASP A 152 -7.72 -2.52 1.44
C ASP A 152 -6.61 -2.46 2.49
N CYS A 153 -6.32 -1.25 2.93
CA CYS A 153 -5.23 -0.92 3.84
C CYS A 153 -5.33 -1.64 5.18
N ASP A 154 -6.55 -1.89 5.66
CA ASP A 154 -6.78 -2.62 6.92
C ASP A 154 -6.33 -4.08 6.79
N LEU A 155 -6.65 -4.73 5.66
CA LEU A 155 -6.23 -6.10 5.37
C LEU A 155 -4.73 -6.19 5.09
N LEU A 156 -4.17 -5.15 4.47
CA LEU A 156 -2.74 -5.05 4.18
C LEU A 156 -1.91 -4.66 5.42
N GLY A 157 -2.54 -4.23 6.52
CA GLY A 157 -1.83 -3.83 7.73
C GLY A 157 -1.00 -2.56 7.53
N ILE A 158 -1.55 -1.59 6.79
CA ILE A 158 -0.90 -0.32 6.47
C ILE A 158 -1.83 0.86 6.76
N ASN A 159 -1.26 1.99 7.16
CA ASN A 159 -2.00 3.22 7.31
C ASN A 159 -1.97 4.01 5.99
N CYS A 160 -3.06 3.97 5.23
CA CYS A 160 -3.16 4.73 3.99
C CYS A 160 -3.56 6.19 4.15
N THR A 161 -3.66 6.72 5.38
CA THR A 161 -3.98 8.15 5.56
C THR A 161 -2.89 8.98 4.91
N SER A 162 -3.25 9.91 4.01
CA SER A 162 -2.27 10.82 3.41
C SER A 162 -1.59 11.70 4.46
N THR A 163 -0.33 12.04 4.21
CA THR A 163 0.43 12.97 5.05
C THR A 163 0.07 14.43 4.77
N ALA A 164 -0.60 14.73 3.63
CA ALA A 164 -1.17 16.04 3.33
C ALA A 164 -2.61 15.92 2.72
N PRO A 165 -3.61 16.63 3.27
CA PRO A 165 -4.95 16.67 2.67
C PRO A 165 -4.96 17.37 1.29
N GLY A 166 -5.65 16.78 0.30
CA GLY A 166 -5.87 17.40 -1.03
C GLY A 166 -4.96 16.90 -2.15
N ARG A 167 -4.07 15.94 -1.88
CA ARG A 167 -3.32 15.17 -2.86
C ARG A 167 -3.63 13.70 -2.57
N TYR A 168 -4.33 13.05 -3.49
CA TYR A 168 -5.14 11.87 -3.15
C TYR A 168 -4.34 10.56 -3.00
N ASP A 169 -3.04 10.59 -3.27
CA ASP A 169 -2.16 9.44 -3.51
C ASP A 169 -0.68 9.78 -3.17
N ASP A 170 -0.45 10.78 -2.32
CA ASP A 170 0.86 11.41 -2.10
C ASP A 170 1.65 10.88 -0.89
N ALA A 171 1.37 9.66 -0.42
CA ALA A 171 2.07 9.10 0.74
C ALA A 171 3.47 8.55 0.39
N GLY A 172 4.16 9.15 -0.60
CA GLY A 172 5.53 8.83 -1.03
C GLY A 172 5.60 7.90 -2.24
N GLN A 173 6.73 7.96 -2.95
CA GLN A 173 7.10 7.04 -4.02
C GLN A 173 8.04 5.95 -3.49
N TYR A 174 7.89 4.72 -3.97
CA TYR A 174 8.95 3.72 -3.96
C TYR A 174 9.49 3.57 -5.39
N ASP A 175 10.80 3.53 -5.55
CA ASP A 175 11.43 3.39 -6.86
C ASP A 175 12.77 2.64 -6.79
N ASP A 176 13.41 2.48 -7.94
CA ASP A 176 14.77 1.91 -8.08
C ASP A 176 15.82 3.00 -8.33
N GLY A 177 15.48 4.24 -8.00
CA GLY A 177 16.37 5.37 -8.02
C GLY A 177 17.59 5.12 -7.13
N PRO A 178 18.76 5.62 -7.55
CA PRO A 178 19.94 5.50 -6.71
C PRO A 178 19.75 6.31 -5.41
N PHE A 179 20.25 5.75 -4.29
CA PHE A 179 20.28 6.35 -2.94
C PHE A 179 20.98 7.73 -2.84
N ILE A 180 21.46 8.26 -3.96
CA ILE A 180 22.06 9.58 -4.04
C ILE A 180 21.06 10.68 -3.68
N ASN A 181 19.76 10.39 -3.61
CA ASN A 181 18.76 11.35 -3.14
C ASN A 181 18.34 11.04 -1.70
N CYS A 182 18.16 12.08 -0.90
CA CYS A 182 17.99 12.04 0.56
C CYS A 182 16.79 11.29 1.18
N GLY A 183 16.18 10.35 0.47
CA GLY A 183 15.27 9.33 0.99
C GLY A 183 16.02 8.07 1.42
N LYS A 184 15.34 7.15 2.10
CA LYS A 184 15.85 5.79 2.24
C LYS A 184 15.22 4.99 1.12
N GLU A 185 15.80 5.07 -0.06
CA GLU A 185 15.29 4.31 -1.20
C GLU A 185 15.30 2.81 -0.85
N PRO A 186 14.18 2.09 -1.06
CA PRO A 186 14.21 0.65 -0.98
C PRO A 186 15.26 0.14 -1.98
N TYR A 187 16.02 -0.90 -1.61
CA TYR A 187 16.93 -1.58 -2.53
C TYR A 187 16.16 -2.50 -3.48
N SER A 188 15.02 -2.00 -3.90
CA SER A 188 14.04 -2.59 -4.77
C SER A 188 14.37 -2.34 -6.22
N GLY A 189 13.59 -2.98 -7.08
CA GLY A 189 13.73 -2.82 -8.51
C GLY A 189 12.81 -3.78 -9.22
N VAL A 190 13.09 -3.98 -10.49
CA VAL A 190 12.24 -4.80 -11.35
C VAL A 190 12.73 -6.24 -11.37
N ASP A 191 11.80 -7.19 -11.28
CA ASP A 191 12.07 -8.56 -11.72
C ASP A 191 12.15 -8.59 -13.25
N ALA A 192 13.37 -8.41 -13.76
CA ALA A 192 13.66 -8.40 -15.20
C ALA A 192 13.76 -9.80 -15.83
N SER A 193 13.38 -10.86 -15.10
CA SER A 193 13.47 -12.24 -15.60
C SER A 193 12.46 -12.54 -16.70
N ALA A 194 12.68 -13.67 -17.40
CA ALA A 194 11.75 -14.22 -18.39
C ALA A 194 10.33 -14.47 -17.83
N ALA A 195 10.21 -14.69 -16.51
CA ALA A 195 8.94 -15.01 -15.86
C ALA A 195 8.08 -13.76 -15.55
N ALA A 196 8.71 -12.58 -15.51
CA ALA A 196 8.11 -11.33 -15.04
C ALA A 196 8.12 -10.26 -16.15
N ASN A 197 9.06 -9.31 -16.12
CA ASN A 197 9.15 -8.21 -17.09
C ASN A 197 10.50 -8.18 -17.82
N PRO A 198 10.70 -9.03 -18.86
CA PRO A 198 11.94 -9.03 -19.62
C PRO A 198 12.25 -7.66 -20.23
N GLY A 199 13.48 -7.18 -20.03
CA GLY A 199 13.96 -5.91 -20.60
C GLY A 199 13.49 -4.65 -19.86
N MET A 200 12.65 -4.79 -18.83
CA MET A 200 12.32 -3.69 -17.93
C MET A 200 13.36 -3.58 -16.83
N GLN A 201 13.73 -2.35 -16.45
CA GLN A 201 14.79 -2.10 -15.47
C GLN A 201 14.31 -1.19 -14.34
N HIS A 202 13.39 -0.28 -14.64
CA HIS A 202 13.04 0.81 -13.75
C HIS A 202 11.60 0.70 -13.26
N TYR A 203 11.32 1.23 -12.08
CA TYR A 203 9.96 1.33 -11.61
C TYR A 203 9.75 2.56 -10.73
N VAL A 204 8.49 2.97 -10.66
CA VAL A 204 8.00 3.99 -9.75
C VAL A 204 6.65 3.51 -9.23
N GLU A 205 6.45 3.56 -7.92
CA GLU A 205 5.24 3.11 -7.24
C GLU A 205 4.77 4.21 -6.29
N MET A 206 3.48 4.52 -6.28
CA MET A 206 2.88 5.47 -5.35
C MET A 206 1.63 4.84 -4.76
N ALA A 207 1.40 5.06 -3.47
CA ALA A 207 0.20 4.59 -2.79
C ALA A 207 -0.25 5.57 -1.71
N GLY A 208 -1.57 5.69 -1.52
CA GLY A 208 -2.16 6.59 -0.54
C GLY A 208 -3.69 6.59 -0.63
N ASN A 209 -4.36 6.85 0.49
CA ASN A 209 -5.82 6.85 0.63
C ASN A 209 -6.55 5.62 0.03
N GLY A 210 -5.91 4.45 0.10
CA GLY A 210 -6.46 3.21 -0.46
C GLY A 210 -6.34 3.11 -1.98
N LEU A 211 -5.58 4.02 -2.61
CA LEU A 211 -5.24 4.00 -4.02
C LEU A 211 -3.78 3.58 -4.20
N PHE A 212 -3.47 2.97 -5.33
CA PHE A 212 -2.09 2.80 -5.79
C PHE A 212 -1.97 3.01 -7.29
N CYS A 213 -0.75 3.30 -7.70
CA CYS A 213 -0.29 3.15 -9.06
C CYS A 213 1.18 2.74 -9.07
N MET A 214 1.58 2.02 -10.10
CA MET A 214 2.97 1.69 -10.34
C MET A 214 3.25 1.64 -11.84
N ARG A 215 4.46 2.03 -12.24
CA ARG A 215 4.99 1.76 -13.58
C ARG A 215 6.23 0.92 -13.50
N VAL A 216 6.40 0.04 -14.49
CA VAL A 216 7.64 -0.67 -14.76
C VAL A 216 8.08 -0.28 -16.16
N CYS A 217 9.26 0.31 -16.29
CA CYS A 217 9.75 0.92 -17.52
C CYS A 217 11.03 0.25 -18.02
N GLU A 218 11.24 0.34 -19.33
CA GLU A 218 12.49 -0.07 -19.93
C GLU A 218 13.64 0.86 -19.53
N LYS A 219 14.87 0.39 -19.73
CA LYS A 219 16.09 1.12 -19.42
C LYS A 219 16.08 2.56 -19.97
N GLY A 220 16.54 3.51 -19.16
CA GLY A 220 16.73 4.90 -19.56
C GLY A 220 15.53 5.81 -19.31
N ASN A 221 14.45 5.31 -18.69
CA ASN A 221 13.21 6.04 -18.44
C ASN A 221 13.08 6.71 -17.07
N LEU A 222 14.18 6.89 -16.33
CA LEU A 222 14.19 7.55 -15.01
C LEU A 222 14.26 9.08 -15.05
N GLY A 223 14.55 9.67 -16.22
CA GLY A 223 14.79 11.10 -16.37
C GLY A 223 13.53 11.97 -16.41
N PRO A 224 13.67 13.31 -16.27
CA PRO A 224 12.55 14.25 -16.32
C PRO A 224 11.68 14.10 -17.56
N GLY A 225 10.37 13.99 -17.36
CA GLY A 225 9.37 13.85 -18.44
C GLY A 225 9.26 12.46 -19.06
N LEU A 226 10.01 11.47 -18.55
CA LEU A 226 9.93 10.08 -19.01
C LEU A 226 8.91 9.27 -18.18
N PRO A 227 8.49 8.08 -18.65
CA PRO A 227 7.46 7.28 -17.99
C PRO A 227 7.72 6.94 -16.52
N CYS A 228 8.99 6.72 -16.11
CA CYS A 228 9.40 6.45 -14.73
C CYS A 228 10.21 7.62 -14.14
N ASP A 229 9.85 8.87 -14.48
CA ASP A 229 10.48 10.09 -13.97
C ASP A 229 10.45 10.17 -12.44
N LEU A 230 11.62 10.02 -11.81
CA LEU A 230 11.78 10.04 -10.35
C LEU A 230 11.53 11.42 -9.74
N THR A 231 11.54 12.49 -10.54
CA THR A 231 11.30 13.86 -10.03
C THR A 231 9.83 14.10 -9.66
N GLN A 232 8.94 13.13 -9.92
CA GLN A 232 7.51 13.21 -9.69
C GLN A 232 7.06 12.54 -8.39
N ASP A 233 7.98 12.25 -7.46
CA ASP A 233 7.76 11.57 -6.17
C ASP A 233 6.50 12.02 -5.39
N THR A 234 6.20 13.33 -5.39
CA THR A 234 5.03 13.90 -4.68
C THR A 234 3.88 14.34 -5.58
N ALA A 235 3.93 14.00 -6.88
CA ALA A 235 2.96 14.43 -7.86
C ALA A 235 1.64 13.65 -7.76
N GLY A 236 1.71 12.38 -7.35
CA GLY A 236 0.55 11.49 -7.27
C GLY A 236 0.23 10.79 -8.59
N CYS A 237 -0.43 9.64 -8.49
CA CYS A 237 -0.92 8.82 -9.58
C CYS A 237 -1.73 9.58 -10.63
N GLU A 238 -2.75 10.34 -10.26
CA GLU A 238 -3.62 11.01 -11.25
C GLU A 238 -2.84 12.06 -12.06
N LYS A 239 -1.96 12.82 -11.39
CA LYS A 239 -1.19 13.88 -12.04
C LYS A 239 -0.01 13.32 -12.84
N PHE A 240 0.73 12.37 -12.30
CA PHE A 240 1.93 11.84 -12.93
C PHE A 240 1.60 10.71 -13.91
N MET A 241 0.91 9.68 -13.43
CA MET A 241 0.61 8.50 -14.23
C MET A 241 -0.63 8.65 -15.11
N LYS A 242 -1.33 9.78 -15.01
CA LYS A 242 -2.55 10.10 -15.79
C LYS A 242 -3.64 9.04 -15.64
N VAL A 243 -3.71 8.43 -14.46
CA VAL A 243 -4.75 7.43 -14.14
C VAL A 243 -6.04 8.12 -13.70
N GLN A 244 -7.12 7.36 -13.73
CA GLN A 244 -8.42 7.76 -13.18
C GLN A 244 -8.87 6.69 -12.21
N PHE A 245 -9.35 7.08 -11.04
CA PHE A 245 -9.87 6.14 -10.04
C PHE A 245 -11.41 6.06 -10.03
N LEU A 246 -12.08 6.75 -10.96
CA LEU A 246 -13.54 6.83 -11.03
C LEU A 246 -14.11 5.90 -12.11
N GLY A 247 -15.42 5.64 -12.02
CA GLY A 247 -16.15 4.88 -13.03
C GLY A 247 -15.70 3.42 -13.12
N GLU A 248 -15.32 2.97 -14.32
CA GLU A 248 -14.91 1.58 -14.54
C GLU A 248 -13.60 1.19 -13.81
N TYR A 249 -12.81 2.18 -13.36
CA TYR A 249 -11.56 1.97 -12.64
C TYR A 249 -11.74 1.90 -11.10
N ALA A 250 -12.94 2.25 -10.62
CA ALA A 250 -13.28 2.11 -9.20
C ALA A 250 -13.48 0.65 -8.79
N THR A 251 -13.70 -0.26 -9.75
CA THR A 251 -14.01 -1.67 -9.50
C THR A 251 -13.47 -2.57 -10.59
N GLY A 252 -13.17 -3.82 -10.24
CA GLY A 252 -12.87 -4.85 -11.23
C GLY A 252 -11.39 -4.92 -11.61
N PHE A 253 -11.11 -5.75 -12.60
CA PHE A 253 -9.76 -6.13 -12.98
C PHE A 253 -9.64 -6.12 -14.49
N SER A 254 -8.75 -5.31 -15.05
CA SER A 254 -8.61 -5.18 -16.51
C SER A 254 -7.17 -5.02 -16.97
N TYR A 255 -6.93 -5.43 -18.21
CA TYR A 255 -5.65 -5.24 -18.90
C TYR A 255 -5.92 -4.63 -20.28
N MET A 256 -5.13 -3.63 -20.66
CA MET A 256 -5.17 -2.98 -21.97
C MET A 256 -3.78 -2.93 -22.59
N ASP A 257 -3.62 -3.44 -23.81
CA ASP A 257 -2.43 -3.21 -24.63
C ASP A 257 -2.72 -2.09 -25.63
N LEU A 258 -2.04 -0.95 -25.47
CA LEU A 258 -2.28 0.24 -26.30
C LEU A 258 -1.77 0.08 -27.73
N ALA A 259 -0.78 -0.79 -27.96
CA ALA A 259 -0.18 -0.94 -29.29
C ALA A 259 -1.14 -1.63 -30.27
N ASN A 260 -2.00 -2.53 -29.77
CA ASN A 260 -2.95 -3.28 -30.57
C ASN A 260 -4.42 -3.06 -30.16
N GLY A 261 -4.69 -2.28 -29.11
CA GLY A 261 -6.03 -1.98 -28.62
C GLY A 261 -6.74 -3.11 -27.88
N VAL A 262 -6.04 -4.21 -27.54
CA VAL A 262 -6.65 -5.35 -26.86
C VAL A 262 -6.98 -4.98 -25.42
N LYS A 263 -8.27 -5.11 -25.05
CA LYS A 263 -8.76 -4.97 -23.66
C LYS A 263 -9.32 -6.30 -23.18
N THR A 264 -8.87 -6.75 -22.01
CA THR A 264 -9.40 -7.95 -21.33
C THR A 264 -9.82 -7.59 -19.91
N THR A 265 -10.81 -8.32 -19.39
CA THR A 265 -11.28 -8.20 -18.02
C THR A 265 -11.20 -9.54 -17.33
N ALA A 266 -10.80 -9.54 -16.06
CA ALA A 266 -10.76 -10.72 -15.22
C ALA A 266 -11.91 -10.68 -14.22
N SER A 267 -12.57 -11.81 -14.02
CA SER A 267 -13.57 -11.98 -12.96
C SER A 267 -12.87 -12.37 -11.67
N VAL A 268 -12.78 -11.43 -10.73
CA VAL A 268 -12.23 -11.66 -9.39
C VAL A 268 -13.34 -11.42 -8.37
N PHE A 269 -13.59 -12.40 -7.51
CA PHE A 269 -14.55 -12.23 -6.43
C PHE A 269 -13.93 -11.41 -5.30
N ILE A 270 -14.52 -10.25 -5.02
CA ILE A 270 -14.11 -9.36 -3.94
C ILE A 270 -15.29 -9.19 -2.96
N PRO A 271 -15.20 -9.71 -1.73
CA PRO A 271 -16.27 -9.55 -0.75
C PRO A 271 -16.41 -8.07 -0.36
N PRO A 272 -17.61 -7.57 -0.03
CA PRO A 272 -17.79 -6.20 0.46
C PRO A 272 -16.86 -5.90 1.65
N LYS A 273 -16.35 -4.68 1.73
CA LYS A 273 -15.56 -4.26 2.89
C LYS A 273 -16.47 -4.31 4.12
N THR A 274 -16.05 -4.99 5.17
CA THR A 274 -16.76 -4.98 6.45
C THR A 274 -16.75 -3.55 6.98
N SER A 275 -17.89 -2.85 6.92
CA SER A 275 -18.01 -1.54 7.54
C SER A 275 -17.86 -1.71 9.05
N ALA A 276 -16.81 -1.15 9.63
CA ALA A 276 -16.74 -1.00 11.08
C ALA A 276 -17.96 -0.19 11.52
N THR A 277 -18.91 -0.84 12.19
CA THR A 277 -20.06 -0.15 12.78
C THR A 277 -19.52 0.70 13.92
N LEU A 278 -19.29 1.98 13.67
CA LEU A 278 -19.04 2.96 14.73
C LEU A 278 -20.31 3.05 15.56
N SER A 279 -20.39 2.30 16.66
CA SER A 279 -21.39 2.53 17.70
C SER A 279 -21.09 3.88 18.35
N GLY A 280 -21.65 4.95 17.80
CA GLY A 280 -21.67 6.26 18.43
C GLY A 280 -22.48 6.17 19.71
N ALA A 281 -21.80 6.05 20.85
CA ALA A 281 -22.38 6.33 22.15
C ALA A 281 -22.67 7.85 22.19
N SER A 282 -23.91 8.23 21.90
CA SER A 282 -24.39 9.58 22.18
C SER A 282 -24.43 9.76 23.70
N ALA A 283 -23.41 10.41 24.25
CA ALA A 283 -23.45 10.94 25.60
C ALA A 283 -24.52 12.05 25.60
N ALA A 284 -25.69 11.77 26.15
CA ALA A 284 -26.71 12.77 26.41
C ALA A 284 -26.14 13.77 27.42
N ALA A 285 -25.94 15.00 26.96
CA ALA A 285 -25.60 16.13 27.81
C ALA A 285 -26.83 16.45 28.70
N THR A 286 -26.74 16.10 29.98
CA THR A 286 -27.63 16.62 31.03
C THR A 286 -27.42 18.13 31.17
N THR A 287 -28.31 18.92 30.60
CA THR A 287 -28.46 20.33 30.94
C THR A 287 -29.23 20.45 32.25
N GLY A 288 -28.54 20.90 33.29
CA GLY A 288 -29.16 21.36 34.52
C GLY A 288 -29.82 22.72 34.30
N GLY A 289 -31.11 22.80 34.58
CA GLY A 289 -31.87 24.05 34.63
C GLY A 289 -32.99 23.89 35.66
N GLY A 290 -32.79 24.44 36.85
CA GLY A 290 -33.82 24.51 37.88
C GLY A 290 -34.69 25.75 37.70
N ALA A 291 -36.00 25.61 37.97
CA ALA A 291 -36.80 26.52 38.81
C ALA A 291 -38.29 26.11 38.82
N ALA A 292 -38.77 25.81 40.03
CA ALA A 292 -40.09 26.11 40.62
C ALA A 292 -41.41 26.06 39.80
N GLY A 293 -42.29 25.16 40.24
CA GLY A 293 -43.63 25.52 40.75
C GLY A 293 -44.86 25.34 39.83
N PRO A 294 -46.04 24.94 40.35
CA PRO A 294 -46.97 24.05 39.66
C PRO A 294 -48.30 24.69 39.23
N ALA A 295 -48.95 24.16 38.17
CA ALA A 295 -50.40 24.25 37.97
C ALA A 295 -50.91 23.24 36.92
N GLY A 296 -51.82 22.34 37.35
CA GLY A 296 -53.14 22.12 36.76
C GLY A 296 -53.33 21.61 35.32
N SER A 297 -53.80 20.36 35.24
CA SER A 297 -54.90 19.84 34.41
C SER A 297 -54.72 19.56 32.90
N ALA A 298 -54.81 18.24 32.63
CA ALA A 298 -55.67 17.54 31.66
C ALA A 298 -55.54 17.83 30.15
N GLY A 299 -55.25 16.76 29.40
CA GLY A 299 -55.44 16.69 27.95
C GLY A 299 -54.80 15.43 27.36
N ASP A 300 -55.63 14.42 27.13
CA ASP A 300 -55.31 13.11 26.56
C ASP A 300 -54.75 13.10 25.13
N ALA A 301 -54.19 11.94 24.79
CA ALA A 301 -53.86 11.36 23.47
C ALA A 301 -52.48 11.75 22.88
N ALA A 302 -51.70 10.85 22.28
CA ALA A 302 -51.97 9.52 21.73
C ALA A 302 -50.73 8.61 21.79
N VAL A 303 -51.04 7.32 21.74
CA VAL A 303 -50.20 6.14 21.90
C VAL A 303 -49.26 5.89 20.72
N SER A 304 -48.00 5.53 21.01
CA SER A 304 -47.24 4.57 20.21
C SER A 304 -46.10 3.96 21.05
N PRO A 305 -46.01 2.63 21.19
CA PRO A 305 -44.72 2.03 21.50
C PRO A 305 -44.35 0.90 20.52
N THR A 306 -43.28 1.19 19.78
CA THR A 306 -41.98 0.50 19.89
C THR A 306 -42.01 -1.02 20.05
N ALA A 307 -41.70 -1.70 18.93
CA ALA A 307 -41.32 -3.10 18.90
C ALA A 307 -39.89 -3.29 19.44
N VAL A 308 -39.76 -4.22 20.39
CA VAL A 308 -38.52 -4.78 20.94
C VAL A 308 -38.01 -5.87 20.00
N PRO A 309 -36.70 -5.93 19.67
CA PRO A 309 -36.07 -7.18 19.31
C PRO A 309 -35.16 -7.67 20.44
N THR A 310 -35.69 -8.67 21.13
CA THR A 310 -34.98 -9.61 22.00
C THR A 310 -33.90 -10.34 21.20
N ALA A 311 -32.70 -10.43 21.79
CA ALA A 311 -31.61 -11.26 21.32
C ALA A 311 -32.02 -12.74 21.20
N LYS A 312 -31.63 -13.38 20.09
CA LYS A 312 -31.45 -14.83 20.03
C LYS A 312 -30.09 -15.17 19.43
N LYS A 313 -29.28 -15.83 20.26
CA LYS A 313 -28.16 -16.67 19.82
C LYS A 313 -28.69 -17.75 18.88
N SER A 314 -27.97 -18.03 17.80
CA SER A 314 -27.81 -19.40 17.34
C SER A 314 -26.50 -19.53 16.57
N ALA A 315 -25.64 -20.43 17.05
CA ALA A 315 -24.52 -20.95 16.31
C ALA A 315 -25.04 -21.79 15.14
N SER A 316 -24.35 -21.73 14.01
CA SER A 316 -24.35 -22.81 13.02
C SER A 316 -22.98 -22.88 12.39
N LEU A 317 -22.27 -23.96 12.76
CA LEU A 317 -21.04 -24.42 12.17
C LEU A 317 -21.42 -25.15 10.88
N GLN A 318 -20.99 -24.66 9.72
CA GLN A 318 -20.99 -25.47 8.49
C GLN A 318 -19.59 -25.49 7.87
N ILE A 319 -19.00 -26.67 7.97
CA ILE A 319 -17.84 -27.16 7.24
C ILE A 319 -18.30 -27.41 5.80
N PHE A 320 -17.60 -26.88 4.80
CA PHE A 320 -17.68 -27.37 3.43
C PHE A 320 -16.28 -27.75 2.93
N ASN A 321 -16.17 -29.03 2.57
CA ASN A 321 -15.02 -29.68 1.97
C ASN A 321 -15.09 -29.60 0.43
N ALA A 322 -13.88 -29.59 -0.14
CA ALA A 322 -13.48 -30.17 -1.44
C ALA A 322 -14.02 -29.55 -2.74
N PHE A 323 -13.10 -28.92 -3.49
CA PHE A 323 -13.22 -28.75 -4.94
C PHE A 323 -12.52 -29.92 -5.65
N VAL A 324 -13.27 -30.56 -6.55
CA VAL A 324 -12.82 -31.58 -7.50
C VAL A 324 -12.13 -30.89 -8.68
N VAL A 325 -10.91 -31.32 -8.99
CA VAL A 325 -10.20 -30.99 -10.24
C VAL A 325 -10.68 -31.93 -11.34
N VAL A 326 -11.28 -31.38 -12.40
CA VAL A 326 -11.57 -32.12 -13.63
C VAL A 326 -10.38 -31.96 -14.58
N LEU A 327 -9.59 -33.01 -14.75
CA LEU A 327 -8.62 -33.14 -15.84
C LEU A 327 -9.37 -33.56 -17.12
N SER A 328 -9.34 -32.73 -18.16
CA SER A 328 -9.72 -33.14 -19.50
C SER A 328 -8.49 -33.70 -20.23
N VAL A 329 -8.53 -34.99 -20.55
CA VAL A 329 -7.55 -35.69 -21.38
C VAL A 329 -7.97 -35.53 -22.85
N ALA A 330 -7.06 -35.05 -23.70
CA ALA A 330 -7.24 -35.03 -25.15
C ALA A 330 -6.91 -36.41 -25.76
N PRO A 331 -7.61 -36.88 -26.80
CA PRO A 331 -7.26 -38.13 -27.46
C PRO A 331 -6.17 -37.92 -28.52
N PHE A 332 -5.15 -38.78 -28.43
CA PHE A 332 -4.26 -39.14 -29.52
C PHE A 332 -5.06 -39.77 -30.67
N PHE A 333 -4.80 -39.34 -31.91
CA PHE A 333 -5.09 -40.13 -33.11
C PHE A 333 -3.79 -40.32 -33.89
N PHE A 334 -3.50 -41.60 -34.17
CA PHE A 334 -2.52 -42.05 -35.15
C PHE A 334 -3.13 -41.95 -36.55
N MET A 335 -2.41 -41.30 -37.47
CA MET A 335 -2.16 -41.76 -38.85
C MET A 335 -1.02 -40.95 -39.45
#